data_AF-A0A2V2AJX1-F1
#
_entry.id   AF-A0A2V2AJX1-F1
#
_cell.length_a   1.000
_cell.length_b   1.000
_cell.length_c   1.000
_cell.angle_alpha   90.00
_cell.angle_beta   90.00
_cell.angle_gamma   90.00
#
_symmetry.space_group_name_H-M   'P 1'
#
loop_
_entity.id
_entity.type
_entity.pdbx_description
1 polymer ?
#
loop_
_entity_poly.entity_id
_entity_poly.type
_entity_poly.pdbx_seq_one_letter_code
_entity_poly.pdbx_strand_id
1 'polypeptide(L)'
;MLRNGKTIESLMVSESGMYALLVHHFVPENRNLRQWLSNEVIPTLRESKAAVDNIPSLSSLQWAGISVPLLHWQHQAWIKWRDMPDLMQVQRPFKIMGTCS
;
A
#
# COMPACT_ATOMS: atom_id res chain seq x y z
N MET A 1 13.85 -2.99 -14.94
CA MET A 1 13.01 -2.00 -15.66
C MET A 1 12.57 -2.60 -16.99
N LEU A 2 11.27 -2.55 -17.33
CA LEU A 2 10.77 -3.03 -18.63
C LEU A 2 10.98 -1.92 -19.67
N ARG A 3 11.63 -2.25 -20.80
CA ARG A 3 11.66 -1.35 -21.97
C ARG A 3 10.92 -2.08 -23.08
N ASN A 4 9.85 -1.47 -23.59
CA ASN A 4 9.01 -2.04 -24.65
C ASN A 4 8.46 -3.45 -24.31
N GLY A 5 8.15 -3.70 -23.02
CA GLY A 5 7.60 -4.98 -22.55
C GLY A 5 8.62 -6.11 -22.37
N LYS A 6 9.92 -5.90 -22.64
CA LYS A 6 10.99 -6.88 -22.34
C LYS A 6 11.78 -6.47 -21.11
N THR A 7 12.12 -7.46 -20.28
CA THR A 7 13.03 -7.30 -19.14
C THR A 7 14.45 -7.15 -19.65
N ILE A 8 15.03 -5.97 -19.44
CA ILE A 8 16.43 -5.69 -19.76
C ILE A 8 17.25 -5.81 -18.48
N GLU A 9 18.35 -6.55 -18.56
CA GLU A 9 19.36 -6.60 -17.51
C GLU A 9 20.01 -5.21 -17.39
N SER A 10 19.86 -4.59 -16.23
CA SER A 10 20.29 -3.22 -15.99
C SER A 10 20.95 -3.16 -14.62
N LEU A 11 22.07 -2.45 -14.53
CA LEU A 11 22.73 -2.20 -13.26
C LEU A 11 21.81 -1.33 -12.40
N MET A 12 21.28 -1.92 -11.33
CA MET A 12 20.45 -1.23 -10.35
C MET A 12 21.30 -0.92 -9.12
N VAL A 13 21.20 0.31 -8.62
CA VAL A 13 21.83 0.71 -7.36
C VAL A 13 20.76 0.64 -6.27
N SER A 14 21.09 0.03 -5.13
CA SER A 14 20.18 0.01 -3.98
C SER A 14 19.97 1.41 -3.40
N GLU A 15 18.88 1.60 -2.66
CA GLU A 15 18.61 2.85 -1.94
C GLU A 15 19.80 3.26 -1.05
N SER A 16 20.36 2.31 -0.29
CA SER A 16 21.54 2.54 0.55
C SER A 16 22.79 2.90 -0.26
N GLY A 17 22.98 2.29 -1.44
CA GLY A 17 24.06 2.64 -2.36
C GLY A 17 23.92 4.07 -2.88
N MET A 18 22.69 4.53 -3.12
CA MET A 18 22.46 5.91 -3.57
C MET A 18 22.77 6.94 -2.48
N TYR A 19 22.37 6.68 -1.23
CA TYR A 19 22.80 7.53 -0.10
C TYR A 19 24.31 7.50 0.09
N ALA A 20 24.96 6.34 -0.05
CA ALA A 20 26.42 6.24 0.04
C ALA A 20 27.13 7.09 -1.02
N LEU A 21 26.60 7.16 -2.24
CA LEU A 21 27.13 8.04 -3.29
C LEU A 21 27.00 9.53 -2.92
N LEU A 22 25.86 9.95 -2.37
CA LEU A 22 25.64 11.34 -1.96
C LEU A 22 26.57 11.77 -0.81
N VAL A 23 26.84 10.85 0.13
CA VAL A 23 27.64 11.11 1.33
C VAL A 23 29.14 10.99 1.06
N HIS A 24 29.58 9.92 0.40
CA HIS A 24 30.99 9.59 0.28
C HIS A 24 31.66 10.11 -1.00
N HIS A 25 30.90 10.32 -2.09
CA HIS A 25 31.46 10.73 -3.39
C HIS A 25 31.06 12.17 -3.73
N PHE A 26 31.63 13.13 -2.99
CA PHE A 26 31.37 14.55 -3.21
C PHE A 26 32.21 15.08 -4.38
N VAL A 27 31.60 15.21 -5.56
CA VAL A 27 32.21 15.92 -6.71
C VAL A 27 31.49 17.26 -6.92
N PRO A 28 32.17 18.42 -6.73
CA PRO A 28 31.54 19.74 -6.79
C PRO A 28 31.08 20.15 -8.20
N GLU A 29 31.56 19.48 -9.24
CA GLU A 29 31.14 19.68 -10.64
C GLU A 29 29.76 19.05 -10.93
N ASN A 30 29.36 18.05 -10.14
CA ASN A 30 28.13 17.29 -10.34
C ASN A 30 26.97 17.79 -9.44
N ARG A 31 26.82 19.11 -9.28
CA ARG A 31 25.73 19.70 -8.47
C ARG A 31 24.36 19.35 -9.01
N ASN A 32 24.19 19.38 -10.32
CA ASN A 32 22.93 19.04 -10.98
C ASN A 32 22.55 17.57 -10.73
N LEU A 33 23.52 16.65 -10.77
CA LEU A 33 23.28 15.24 -10.47
C LEU A 33 22.84 15.03 -9.02
N ARG A 34 23.47 15.75 -8.08
CA ARG A 34 23.10 15.70 -6.66
C ARG A 34 21.70 16.25 -6.41
N GLN A 35 21.37 17.37 -7.05
CA GLN A 35 20.05 17.98 -6.95
C GLN A 35 18.98 17.06 -7.54
N TRP A 36 19.25 16.45 -8.70
CA TRP A 36 18.37 15.46 -9.30
C TRP A 36 18.19 14.21 -8.41
N LEU A 37 19.28 13.67 -7.85
CA LEU A 37 19.21 12.54 -6.91
C LEU A 37 18.39 12.87 -5.66
N SER A 38 18.58 14.05 -5.10
CA SER A 38 17.93 14.45 -3.84
C SER A 38 16.47 14.82 -4.02
N ASN A 39 16.12 15.48 -5.13
CA ASN A 39 14.77 16.03 -5.34
C ASN A 39 13.85 15.10 -6.12
N GLU A 40 14.40 14.23 -6.97
CA GLU A 40 13.60 13.33 -7.80
C GLU A 40 13.78 11.89 -7.34
N VAL A 41 15.02 11.39 -7.34
CA VAL A 41 15.28 9.95 -7.13
C VAL A 41 14.96 9.48 -5.72
N ILE A 42 15.42 10.20 -4.68
CA ILE A 42 15.14 9.83 -3.29
C ILE A 42 13.64 9.84 -2.99
N PRO A 43 12.87 10.89 -3.34
CA PRO A 43 11.43 10.89 -3.16
C PRO A 43 10.72 9.75 -3.89
N THR A 44 11.07 9.49 -5.15
CA THR A 44 10.46 8.38 -5.92
C THR A 44 10.77 7.02 -5.29
N LEU A 45 11.99 6.79 -4.81
CA LEU A 45 12.33 5.55 -4.10
C LEU A 45 11.54 5.39 -2.80
N ARG A 46 11.38 6.47 -2.02
CA ARG A 46 10.57 6.45 -0.80
C ARG A 46 9.09 6.18 -1.09
N GLU A 47 8.55 6.79 -2.14
CA GLU A 47 7.15 6.54 -2.55
C GLU A 47 6.95 5.10 -3.02
N SER A 48 7.92 4.53 -3.76
CA SER A 48 7.88 3.11 -4.12
C SER A 48 7.96 2.18 -2.90
N LYS A 49 8.62 2.62 -1.82
CA LYS A 49 8.71 1.87 -0.57
C LYS A 49 7.43 1.96 0.24
N ALA A 50 6.74 3.10 0.22
CA ALA A 50 5.36 3.19 0.68
C ALA A 50 4.42 2.24 -0.10
N ALA A 51 4.73 1.93 -1.36
CA ALA A 51 4.03 0.88 -2.10
C ALA A 51 4.35 -0.55 -1.60
N VAL A 52 5.49 -0.78 -0.94
CA VAL A 52 5.79 -2.04 -0.25
C VAL A 52 5.01 -2.16 1.06
N ASP A 53 4.68 -1.05 1.73
CA ASP A 53 3.71 -1.05 2.83
C ASP A 53 2.25 -1.26 2.35
N ASN A 54 2.03 -1.21 1.02
CA ASN A 54 0.75 -1.49 0.37
C ASN A 54 0.63 -2.95 -0.14
N ILE A 55 1.23 -3.90 0.57
CA ILE A 55 1.00 -5.31 0.27
C ILE A 55 -0.48 -5.63 0.60
N PRO A 56 -1.24 -6.22 -0.35
CA PRO A 56 -2.62 -6.61 -0.09
C PRO A 56 -2.62 -7.65 1.02
N SER A 57 -3.18 -7.30 2.17
CA SER A 57 -3.35 -8.25 3.27
C SER A 57 -4.82 -8.54 3.49
N LEU A 58 -5.12 -9.80 3.77
CA LEU A 58 -6.49 -10.29 3.92
C LEU A 58 -6.73 -10.62 5.39
N SER A 59 -7.76 -10.04 5.98
CA SER A 59 -8.18 -10.28 7.35
C SER A 59 -9.67 -10.60 7.41
N SER A 60 -10.16 -10.95 8.60
CA SER A 60 -11.57 -11.26 8.82
C SER A 60 -12.11 -10.35 9.93
N LEU A 61 -13.24 -9.70 9.66
CA LEU A 61 -13.99 -8.91 10.63
C LEU A 61 -15.23 -9.70 11.08
N GLN A 62 -15.43 -9.82 12.38
CA GLN A 62 -16.68 -10.34 12.93
C GLN A 62 -17.70 -9.20 13.01
N TRP A 63 -18.70 -9.23 12.14
CA TRP A 63 -19.76 -8.23 12.09
C TRP A 63 -21.12 -8.89 12.32
N ALA A 64 -21.75 -8.54 13.45
CA ALA A 64 -23.11 -8.97 13.80
C ALA A 64 -23.34 -10.49 13.72
N GLY A 65 -22.31 -11.27 14.07
CA GLY A 65 -22.32 -12.74 14.05
C GLY A 65 -21.87 -13.37 12.73
N ILE A 66 -21.49 -12.57 11.72
CA ILE A 66 -20.97 -13.04 10.44
C ILE A 66 -19.48 -12.66 10.29
N SER A 67 -18.70 -13.59 9.75
CA SER A 67 -17.30 -13.37 9.37
C SER A 67 -17.23 -12.71 7.98
N VAL A 68 -16.69 -11.49 7.91
CA VAL A 68 -16.57 -10.69 6.68
C VAL A 68 -15.11 -10.62 6.25
N PRO A 69 -14.76 -11.04 5.03
CA PRO A 69 -13.39 -10.89 4.54
C PRO A 69 -13.07 -9.42 4.25
N LEU A 70 -12.00 -8.92 4.84
CA LEU A 70 -11.45 -7.59 4.61
C LEU A 70 -10.16 -7.67 3.79
N LEU A 71 -10.06 -6.79 2.79
CA LEU A 71 -8.82 -6.52 2.07
C LEU A 71 -8.25 -5.20 2.59
N HIS A 72 -7.10 -5.26 3.24
CA HIS A 72 -6.34 -4.07 3.61
C HIS A 72 -5.45 -3.67 2.43
N TRP A 73 -5.71 -2.48 1.89
CA TRP A 73 -4.95 -1.89 0.79
C TRP A 73 -4.87 -0.38 1.00
N GLN A 74 -3.67 0.22 0.88
CA GLN A 74 -3.50 1.68 1.03
C GLN A 74 -4.07 2.24 2.33
N HIS A 75 -3.83 1.55 3.44
CA HIS A 75 -4.34 1.93 4.77
C HIS A 75 -5.88 1.98 4.86
N GLN A 76 -6.58 1.39 3.90
CA GLN A 76 -8.04 1.29 3.88
C GLN A 76 -8.47 -0.18 3.92
N ALA A 77 -9.57 -0.44 4.63
CA ALA A 77 -10.20 -1.75 4.67
C ALA A 77 -11.33 -1.80 3.64
N TRP A 78 -11.20 -2.70 2.67
CA TRP A 78 -12.15 -2.90 1.60
C TRP A 78 -12.95 -4.17 1.87
N ILE A 79 -14.27 -4.08 1.71
CA ILE A 79 -15.20 -5.22 1.71
C ILE A 79 -15.65 -5.46 0.28
N LYS A 80 -15.90 -6.71 -0.10
CA LYS A 80 -16.51 -7.00 -1.40
C LYS A 80 -17.91 -6.37 -1.44
N TRP A 81 -18.15 -5.52 -2.44
CA TRP A 81 -19.44 -4.85 -2.59
C TRP A 81 -20.64 -5.80 -2.67
N ARG A 82 -20.44 -7.02 -3.20
CA ARG A 82 -21.48 -8.06 -3.25
C ARG A 82 -21.94 -8.55 -1.88
N ASP A 83 -21.10 -8.43 -0.86
CA ASP A 83 -21.43 -8.87 0.50
C ASP A 83 -22.21 -7.77 1.25
N MET A 84 -22.17 -6.51 0.77
CA MET A 84 -22.80 -5.35 1.40
C MET A 84 -24.32 -5.50 1.65
N PRO A 85 -25.13 -6.06 0.72
CA PRO A 85 -26.56 -6.29 0.95
C PRO A 85 -26.84 -7.23 2.12
N ASP A 86 -26.03 -8.27 2.31
CA ASP A 86 -26.21 -9.24 3.40
C ASP A 86 -25.79 -8.62 4.73
N LEU A 87 -24.70 -7.83 4.73
CA LEU A 87 -24.23 -7.11 5.92
C LEU A 87 -25.24 -6.07 6.43
N MET A 88 -25.90 -5.37 5.51
CA MET A 88 -26.95 -4.40 5.86
C MET A 88 -28.22 -5.07 6.37
N GLN A 89 -28.49 -6.33 6.02
CA GLN A 89 -29.62 -7.07 6.54
C GLN A 89 -29.42 -7.51 8.00
N VAL A 90 -28.19 -7.81 8.39
CA VAL A 90 -27.86 -8.26 9.75
C VAL A 90 -27.97 -7.10 10.77
N GLN A 91 -27.93 -5.84 10.31
CA GLN A 91 -28.15 -4.66 11.13
C GLN A 91 -29.62 -4.44 11.54
N ARG A 92 -30.57 -5.26 11.08
CA ARG A 92 -31.95 -5.15 11.57
C ARG A 92 -31.95 -5.47 13.06
N PRO A 93 -32.33 -4.53 13.95
CA PRO A 93 -32.52 -4.87 15.35
C PRO A 93 -33.53 -6.01 15.37
N PHE A 94 -33.18 -7.11 16.03
CA PHE A 94 -34.17 -8.13 16.37
C PHE A 94 -35.39 -7.38 16.92
N LYS A 95 -36.54 -7.49 16.23
CA LYS A 95 -37.81 -7.11 16.83
C LYS A 95 -37.87 -7.96 18.09
N ILE A 96 -37.70 -7.34 19.26
CA ILE A 96 -37.99 -7.98 20.53
C ILE A 96 -39.45 -8.37 20.41
N MET A 97 -39.69 -9.65 20.10
CA MET A 97 -41.00 -10.25 20.03
C MET A 97 -41.56 -10.11 21.45
N GLY A 98 -42.62 -9.31 21.57
CA GLY A 98 -43.26 -9.03 22.84
C GLY A 98 -43.52 -10.33 23.59
N THR A 99 -42.96 -10.44 24.78
CA THR A 99 -43.45 -11.41 25.76
C THR A 99 -44.57 -10.69 26.51
N CYS A 100 -45.80 -11.07 26.20
CA CYS A 100 -46.95 -10.74 27.03
C CYS A 100 -46.82 -11.55 28.33
N SER A 101 -46.82 -10.87 29.48
CA SER A 101 -47.38 -11.34 30.75
C SER A 101 -47.68 -10.15 31.63
#